data_AF-A0A2U1J6I9-F1
#
_entry.id   AF-A0A2U1J6I9-F1
#
_cell.length_a   1.000
_cell.length_b   1.000
_cell.length_c   1.000
_cell.angle_alpha   90.00
_cell.angle_beta   90.00
_cell.angle_gamma   90.00
#
_symmetry.space_group_name_H-M   'P 1'
#
loop_
_entity.id
_entity.type
_entity.pdbx_description
1 polymer ?
#
loop_
_entity_poly.entity_id
_entity_poly.type
_entity_poly.pdbx_seq_one_letter_code
_entity_poly.pdbx_strand_id
1 'polypeptide(L)'
;MASIFSSQLQEKTVGAALFGIGLFVFTYYTFWTMVLPFVDKDHPLTLLFPPQWYAIAIPVFLLVAGACGITAFISMVMIKSAKKDSSKKSS
;
A
#
# COMPACT_ATOMS: atom_id res chain seq x y z
N MET A 1 31.64 -9.33 7.16
CA MET A 1 31.50 -8.11 6.33
C MET A 1 30.62 -8.30 5.10
N ALA A 2 30.72 -9.40 4.34
CA ALA A 2 29.89 -9.61 3.14
C ALA A 2 28.36 -9.68 3.39
N SER A 3 27.93 -10.27 4.51
CA SER A 3 26.50 -10.38 4.86
C SER A 3 25.83 -9.02 5.13
N ILE A 4 26.52 -8.07 5.80
CA ILE A 4 25.98 -6.74 6.07
C ILE A 4 25.79 -5.95 4.77
N PHE A 5 26.69 -6.11 3.80
CA PHE A 5 26.61 -5.41 2.52
C PHE A 5 25.38 -5.86 1.70
N SER A 6 25.06 -7.15 1.74
CA SER A 6 23.84 -7.69 1.12
C SER A 6 22.57 -7.14 1.77
N SER A 7 22.52 -7.04 3.10
CA SER A 7 21.40 -6.46 3.85
C SER A 7 21.18 -4.99 3.50
N GLN A 8 22.25 -4.18 3.46
CA GLN A 8 22.18 -2.76 3.09
C GLN A 8 21.69 -2.55 1.65
N LEU A 9 22.11 -3.41 0.71
CA LEU A 9 21.59 -3.40 -0.67
C LEU A 9 20.11 -3.75 -0.71
N GLN A 10 19.68 -4.71 0.11
CA GLN A 10 18.29 -5.15 0.18
C GLN A 10 17.39 -4.05 0.75
N GLU A 11 17.79 -3.39 1.84
CA GLU A 11 17.03 -2.28 2.43
C GLU A 11 16.90 -1.09 1.48
N LYS A 12 17.99 -0.71 0.80
CA LYS A 12 17.96 0.40 -0.18
C LYS A 12 17.10 0.05 -1.40
N THR A 13 17.14 -1.20 -1.86
CA THR A 13 16.32 -1.67 -3.00
C THR A 13 14.85 -1.71 -2.62
N VAL A 14 14.51 -2.19 -1.43
CA VAL A 14 13.13 -2.20 -0.92
C VAL A 14 12.61 -0.77 -0.75
N GLY A 15 13.42 0.15 -0.21
CA GLY A 15 13.06 1.57 -0.10
C GLY A 15 12.83 2.23 -1.47
N ALA A 16 13.72 1.98 -2.44
CA ALA A 16 13.57 2.48 -3.80
C ALA A 16 12.33 1.89 -4.52
N ALA A 17 12.04 0.61 -4.32
CA ALA A 17 10.86 -0.04 -4.86
C ALA A 17 9.57 0.55 -4.28
N LEU A 18 9.50 0.72 -2.95
CA LEU A 18 8.37 1.36 -2.28
C LEU A 18 8.15 2.80 -2.77
N PHE A 19 9.23 3.57 -2.93
CA PHE A 19 9.16 4.91 -3.46
C PHE A 19 8.69 4.94 -4.92
N GLY A 20 9.21 4.05 -5.78
CA GLY A 20 8.79 3.93 -7.18
C GLY A 20 7.32 3.53 -7.32
N ILE A 21 6.84 2.60 -6.50
CA ILE A 21 5.42 2.21 -6.45
C ILE A 21 4.57 3.41 -6.01
N GLY A 22 4.99 4.11 -4.96
CA GLY A 22 4.31 5.32 -4.48
C GLY A 22 4.23 6.40 -5.56
N LEU A 23 5.33 6.66 -6.27
CA LEU A 23 5.41 7.64 -7.35
C LEU A 23 4.51 7.26 -8.53
N PHE A 24 4.47 5.98 -8.89
CA PHE A 24 3.61 5.47 -9.96
C PHE A 24 2.13 5.65 -9.62
N VAL A 25 1.72 5.26 -8.42
CA VAL A 25 0.34 5.41 -7.93
C VAL A 25 -0.04 6.90 -7.83
N PHE A 26 0.86 7.73 -7.30
CA PHE A 26 0.65 9.17 -7.18
C PHE A 26 0.47 9.85 -8.54
N THR A 27 1.32 9.50 -9.52
CA THR A 27 1.25 10.08 -10.87
C THR A 27 -0.05 9.66 -11.55
N TYR A 28 -0.42 8.38 -11.48
CA TYR A 28 -1.68 7.87 -12.03
C TYR A 28 -2.89 8.57 -11.42
N TYR A 29 -2.89 8.76 -10.10
CA TYR A 29 -3.97 9.44 -9.39
C TYR A 29 -4.05 10.94 -9.70
N THR A 30 -2.91 11.61 -9.79
CA THR A 30 -2.83 13.04 -10.13
C THR A 30 -3.32 13.29 -11.55
N PHE A 31 -2.86 12.49 -12.52
CA PHE A 31 -3.36 12.58 -13.90
C PHE A 31 -4.85 12.28 -13.97
N TRP A 32 -5.33 11.27 -13.25
CA TRP A 32 -6.76 10.96 -13.25
C TRP A 32 -7.61 12.09 -12.67
N THR A 33 -7.28 12.62 -11.49
CA THR A 33 -8.01 13.73 -10.86
C THR A 33 -7.91 15.04 -11.63
N MET A 34 -6.79 15.29 -12.32
CA MET A 34 -6.58 16.51 -13.09
C MET A 34 -7.23 16.44 -14.47
N VAL A 35 -7.27 15.27 -15.13
CA VAL A 35 -7.88 15.09 -16.47
C VAL A 35 -9.40 14.98 -16.40
N LEU A 36 -9.95 14.34 -15.36
CA LEU A 36 -11.39 14.13 -15.22
C LEU A 36 -12.27 15.40 -15.24
N PRO A 37 -11.90 16.57 -14.65
CA PRO A 37 -12.70 17.79 -14.75
C PRO A 37 -12.72 18.40 -16.16
N PHE A 38 -11.83 17.97 -17.05
CA PHE A 38 -11.76 18.46 -18.43
C PHE A 38 -12.36 17.47 -19.45
N VAL A 39 -12.85 16.30 -19.01
CA VAL A 39 -13.51 15.31 -19.87
C VAL A 39 -15.03 15.48 -19.77
N ASP A 40 -15.65 15.88 -20.88
CA ASP A 40 -17.10 15.94 -21.01
C ASP A 40 -17.75 14.55 -20.95
N LYS A 41 -18.95 14.48 -20.37
CA LYS A 41 -19.66 13.24 -20.00
C LYS A 41 -20.18 12.43 -21.20
N ASP A 42 -20.11 12.99 -22.41
CA ASP A 42 -20.66 12.44 -23.65
C ASP A 42 -19.57 11.94 -24.64
N HIS A 43 -18.32 11.79 -24.18
CA HIS A 43 -17.21 11.34 -25.03
C HIS A 43 -16.93 9.82 -24.86
N PRO A 44 -16.60 9.05 -25.92
CA PRO A 44 -16.18 7.64 -25.82
C PRO A 44 -14.97 7.37 -24.90
N LEU A 45 -14.28 8.42 -24.44
CA LEU A 45 -13.20 8.36 -23.46
C LEU A 45 -13.70 8.00 -22.03
N THR A 46 -15.00 8.06 -21.75
CA THR A 46 -15.57 7.64 -20.46
C THR A 46 -15.45 6.12 -20.21
N LEU A 47 -15.20 5.30 -21.25
CA LEU A 47 -14.84 3.88 -21.07
C LEU A 47 -13.39 3.69 -20.61
N LEU A 48 -12.51 4.64 -20.95
CA LEU A 48 -11.10 4.67 -20.55
C LEU A 48 -10.90 5.34 -19.19
N PHE A 49 -11.82 6.22 -18.79
CA PHE A 49 -11.85 6.89 -17.49
C PHE A 49 -13.12 6.51 -16.71
N PRO A 50 -13.04 5.53 -15.78
CA PRO A 50 -14.16 5.15 -14.93
C PRO A 50 -14.77 6.37 -14.22
N PRO A 51 -16.09 6.34 -13.92
CA PRO A 51 -16.77 7.45 -13.28
C PRO A 51 -16.08 7.87 -11.98
N GLN A 52 -16.15 9.17 -11.69
CA GLN A 52 -15.55 9.89 -10.55
C GLN A 52 -15.65 9.17 -9.19
N TRP A 53 -16.67 8.33 -8.98
CA TRP A 53 -16.78 7.49 -7.79
C TRP A 53 -15.55 6.59 -7.58
N TYR A 54 -15.01 6.00 -8.66
CA TYR A 54 -13.85 5.13 -8.57
C TYR A 54 -12.58 5.87 -8.17
N ALA A 55 -12.47 7.17 -8.48
CA ALA A 55 -11.36 7.99 -8.01
C ALA A 55 -11.33 8.05 -6.49
N ILE A 56 -12.47 8.04 -5.80
CA ILE A 56 -12.50 8.05 -4.33
C ILE A 56 -12.41 6.62 -3.77
N ALA A 57 -13.04 5.64 -4.44
CA ALA A 57 -13.10 4.26 -3.96
C ALA A 57 -11.74 3.54 -3.99
N ILE A 58 -10.91 3.79 -5.01
CA ILE A 58 -9.61 3.10 -5.13
C ILE A 58 -8.64 3.47 -4.00
N PRO A 59 -8.39 4.76 -3.68
CA PRO A 59 -7.57 5.14 -2.54
C PRO A 59 -8.14 4.62 -1.22
N VAL A 60 -9.45 4.74 -1.00
CA VAL A 60 -10.09 4.30 0.24
C VAL A 60 -9.93 2.79 0.41
N PHE A 61 -10.17 2.00 -0.64
CA PHE A 61 -9.99 0.55 -0.59
C PHE A 61 -8.53 0.17 -0.31
N LEU A 62 -7.58 0.85 -0.95
CA LEU A 62 -6.15 0.61 -0.73
C LEU A 62 -5.72 0.97 0.69
N LEU A 63 -6.24 2.08 1.24
CA LEU A 63 -5.95 2.56 2.59
C LEU A 63 -6.55 1.61 3.62
N VAL A 64 -7.79 1.16 3.43
CA VAL A 64 -8.45 0.17 4.30
C VAL A 64 -7.73 -1.18 4.24
N ALA A 65 -7.40 -1.67 3.05
CA ALA A 65 -6.66 -2.93 2.88
C ALA A 65 -5.27 -2.86 3.53
N GLY A 66 -4.55 -1.76 3.31
CA GLY A 66 -3.26 -1.50 3.93
C GLY A 66 -3.35 -1.42 5.45
N ALA A 67 -4.30 -0.65 5.99
CA ALA A 67 -4.53 -0.54 7.42
C ALA A 67 -4.90 -1.90 8.03
N CYS A 68 -5.83 -2.63 7.44
CA CYS A 68 -6.19 -3.99 7.87
C CYS A 68 -4.96 -4.92 7.87
N GLY A 69 -4.15 -4.89 6.81
CA GLY A 69 -2.93 -5.69 6.72
C GLY A 69 -1.94 -5.37 7.83
N ILE A 70 -1.64 -4.09 8.06
CA ILE A 70 -0.73 -3.64 9.13
C ILE A 70 -1.27 -4.03 10.51
N THR A 71 -2.56 -3.78 10.75
CA THR A 71 -3.21 -4.06 12.04
C THR A 71 -3.24 -5.57 12.33
N ALA A 72 -3.54 -6.38 11.32
CA ALA A 72 -3.52 -7.84 11.43
C ALA A 72 -2.10 -8.36 11.66
N PHE A 73 -1.10 -7.81 10.97
CA PHE A 73 0.30 -8.20 11.16
C PHE A 73 0.81 -7.89 12.57
N ILE A 74 0.54 -6.68 13.07
CA ILE A 74 0.89 -6.28 14.44
C ILE A 74 0.19 -7.19 15.46
N SER A 75 -1.10 -7.45 15.28
CA SER A 75 -1.88 -8.34 16.17
C SER A 75 -1.31 -9.77 16.17
N MET A 76 -0.98 -10.31 14.99
CA MET A 76 -0.39 -11.65 14.84
C MET A 76 0.95 -11.76 15.57
N VAL A 77 1.83 -10.76 15.44
CA VAL A 77 3.14 -10.72 16.13
C VAL A 77 2.98 -10.63 17.65
N MET A 78 2.05 -9.81 18.13
CA MET A 78 1.78 -9.67 19.58
C MET A 78 1.20 -10.94 20.18
N ILE A 79 0.23 -11.59 19.51
CA ILE A 79 -0.34 -12.87 19.97
C ILE A 79 0.72 -13.97 20.00
N LYS A 80 1.61 -14.02 19.00
CA LYS A 80 2.68 -15.02 18.91
C LYS A 80 3.76 -14.82 19.98
N SER A 81 4.02 -13.58 20.40
CA SER A 81 4.91 -13.28 21.52
C SER A 81 4.24 -13.60 22.87
N ALA A 82 2.97 -13.24 23.05
CA ALA A 82 2.23 -13.50 24.29
C ALA A 82 2.08 -15.00 24.61
N LYS A 83 1.90 -15.86 23.61
CA LYS A 83 1.86 -17.33 23.82
C LYS A 83 3.19 -17.92 24.27
N LYS A 84 4.32 -17.26 24.01
CA LYS A 84 5.66 -17.73 24.42
C LYS A 84 5.97 -17.35 25.87
N ASP A 85 5.42 -16.26 26.37
CA ASP A 85 5.57 -15.82 27.75
C ASP A 85 4.60 -16.54 28.71
N SER A 86 3.42 -16.93 28.24
CA SER A 86 2.47 -17.68 29.07
C SER A 86 2.87 -19.16 29.29
N SER A 87 3.72 -19.75 28.44
CA SER A 87 4.18 -21.13 28.64
C SER A 87 5.38 -21.24 29.59
N LYS A 88 5.94 -20.12 30.07
CA LYS A 88 7.05 -20.10 31.04
C LYS A 88 6.63 -19.78 32.48
N LYS A 89 5.34 -19.52 32.71
CA LYS A 89 4.80 -19.20 34.04
C LYS A 89 3.97 -20.33 34.66
N SER A 90 3.89 -21.51 34.02
CA SER A 90 3.11 -22.64 34.55
C SER A 90 3.73 -24.03 34.36
N SER A 91 5.05 -24.18 34.29
CA SER A 91 5.67 -25.49 34.53
C SER A 91 7.11 -25.39 34.98
#